data_AF-A0A6C0CA06-F1
#
_entry.id   AF-A0A6C0CA06-F1
#
_cell.length_a   1.000
_cell.length_b   1.000
_cell.length_c   1.000
_cell.angle_alpha   90.00
_cell.angle_beta   90.00
_cell.angle_gamma   90.00
#
_symmetry.space_group_name_H-M   'P 1'
#
loop_
_entity.id
_entity.type
_entity.pdbx_description
1 polymer ?
#
loop_
_entity_poly.entity_id
_entity_poly.type
_entity_poly.pdbx_seq_one_letter_code
_entity_poly.pdbx_strand_id
1 'polypeptide(L)'
;MPELEARFHRMLNDINFVYGPYYSGFTYPLYKFTIELIFDNHPIPDKYIIPENRILYQYPEIYKILVERGYTPTVIKMLNLNRNGSHKGNIDLAMFGAAKVGNIKFLRYLRKRGYSFGRMSTSAAAKAGDLKTLKWLIKYGAELDDSIVTLAAIGGHIKVLKYLIIDKECSIEDASYYAAEEGKFETVKYLHSVYPESLVHAIPGAASGGHIEILKFAFSHGYDVLGSFWSEHIHIWKWLIENNHFKYNIETIQNIAWSGNLESLQYIHSKGFNVIDTRVFERAIYGKNIEMVRWLDDMKCDKKSQEEIFSAALETPPVKSGGYTTGGSLPILKLLVNWGYDLINSSCILPAYYGDLDILQYQYAHGCKLDKKVINYAATNGHLHIIIWCRKQGCDWDTKACQNTVFWNHLNVLKWLRGVDRDKCGLESDETEICPWDDNIFLSAIQTDSIDILAFALSNGCEFTPRCYEAVIKSGNTDMINCVTKHYNI
;
A
#
# COMPACT_ATOMS: atom_id res chain seq x y z
N MET A 1 21.22 15.94 -19.58
CA MET A 1 20.52 14.64 -19.55
C MET A 1 20.14 14.17 -18.13
N PRO A 2 21.02 14.25 -17.10
CA PRO A 2 20.70 13.73 -15.75
C PRO A 2 19.54 14.44 -15.03
N GLU A 3 19.40 15.75 -15.21
CA GLU A 3 18.37 16.55 -14.53
C GLU A 3 16.94 16.24 -15.04
N LEU A 4 16.82 15.94 -16.34
CA LEU A 4 15.55 15.55 -16.96
C LEU A 4 15.14 14.14 -16.50
N GLU A 5 16.11 13.22 -16.33
CA GLU A 5 15.88 11.89 -15.76
C GLU A 5 15.50 11.94 -14.29
N ALA A 6 16.16 12.78 -13.48
CA ALA A 6 15.79 13.00 -12.08
C ALA A 6 14.40 13.64 -11.93
N ARG A 7 13.98 14.48 -12.88
CA ARG A 7 12.63 15.05 -12.94
C ARG A 7 11.59 14.01 -13.37
N PHE A 8 11.93 13.14 -14.32
CA PHE A 8 11.10 12.02 -14.77
C PHE A 8 10.93 10.94 -13.68
N HIS A 9 12.00 10.56 -12.99
CA HIS A 9 11.93 9.63 -11.85
C HIS A 9 11.13 10.21 -10.68
N ARG A 10 11.27 11.50 -10.36
CA ARG A 10 10.39 12.17 -9.39
C ARG A 10 8.94 12.16 -9.83
N MET A 11 8.66 12.48 -11.10
CA MET A 11 7.32 12.43 -11.66
C MET A 11 6.69 11.02 -11.57
N LEU A 12 7.47 9.97 -11.84
CA LEU A 12 7.02 8.57 -11.72
C LEU A 12 6.72 8.15 -10.27
N ASN A 13 7.50 8.67 -9.31
CA ASN A 13 7.32 8.41 -7.88
C ASN A 13 6.14 9.19 -7.28
N ASP A 14 5.96 10.46 -7.66
CA ASP A 14 4.93 11.37 -7.10
C ASP A 14 3.49 10.93 -7.41
N ILE A 15 3.30 10.13 -8.45
CA ILE A 15 1.97 9.67 -8.92
C ILE A 15 1.72 8.17 -8.65
N ASN A 16 2.58 7.50 -7.89
CA ASN A 16 2.55 6.04 -7.69
C ASN A 16 2.54 5.22 -9.00
N PHE A 17 3.20 5.71 -10.07
CA PHE A 17 3.24 4.97 -11.36
C PHE A 17 4.01 3.65 -11.24
N VAL A 18 4.98 3.59 -10.32
CA VAL A 18 5.91 2.47 -10.12
C VAL A 18 5.54 1.71 -8.83
N TYR A 19 4.34 1.14 -8.76
CA TYR A 19 4.01 0.13 -7.75
C TYR A 19 4.03 -1.26 -8.39
N GLY A 20 5.15 -1.97 -8.23
CA GLY A 20 5.29 -3.39 -8.61
C GLY A 20 6.76 -3.82 -8.74
N PRO A 21 7.14 -5.03 -8.27
CA PRO A 21 8.53 -5.50 -8.25
C PRO A 21 9.09 -5.93 -9.63
N TYR A 22 8.38 -5.70 -10.74
CA TYR A 22 8.63 -6.35 -12.04
C TYR A 22 9.24 -5.48 -13.15
N TYR A 23 9.81 -4.30 -12.86
CA TYR A 23 10.02 -3.31 -13.92
C TYR A 23 11.47 -2.82 -14.07
N SER A 24 12.32 -3.65 -14.70
CA SER A 24 13.71 -3.35 -15.06
C SER A 24 13.90 -2.78 -16.49
N GLY A 25 12.86 -2.16 -17.08
CA GLY A 25 12.83 -1.83 -18.51
C GLY A 25 12.95 -0.36 -18.92
N PHE A 26 13.03 0.61 -18.00
CA PHE A 26 12.88 2.05 -18.34
C PHE A 26 14.08 2.70 -19.04
N THR A 27 15.16 1.97 -19.33
CA THR A 27 16.33 2.48 -20.05
C THR A 27 16.14 2.57 -21.57
N TYR A 28 15.02 2.05 -22.11
CA TYR A 28 14.77 2.06 -23.55
C TYR A 28 14.10 3.38 -24.00
N PRO A 29 14.73 4.19 -24.90
CA PRO A 29 14.21 5.50 -25.29
C PRO A 29 12.77 5.51 -25.82
N LEU A 30 12.35 4.43 -26.48
CA LEU A 30 10.97 4.27 -26.97
C LEU A 30 9.94 4.25 -25.83
N TYR A 31 10.26 3.65 -24.68
CA TYR A 31 9.33 3.53 -23.55
C TYR A 31 9.19 4.87 -22.85
N LYS A 32 10.32 5.55 -22.61
CA LYS A 32 10.36 6.90 -22.06
C LYS A 32 9.53 7.87 -22.90
N PHE A 33 9.74 7.90 -24.21
CA PHE A 33 8.98 8.79 -25.10
C PHE A 33 7.49 8.46 -25.13
N THR A 34 7.12 7.18 -25.12
CA THR A 34 5.70 6.76 -25.06
C THR A 34 5.03 7.24 -23.78
N ILE A 35 5.73 7.19 -22.65
CA ILE A 35 5.23 7.64 -21.36
C ILE A 35 5.10 9.15 -21.32
N GLU A 36 6.11 9.90 -21.79
CA GLU A 36 6.05 11.36 -21.91
C GLU A 36 4.83 11.80 -22.72
N LEU A 37 4.58 11.18 -23.87
CA LEU A 37 3.38 11.47 -24.67
C LEU A 37 2.08 11.25 -23.88
N ILE A 38 2.00 10.14 -23.13
CA ILE A 38 0.82 9.86 -22.30
C ILE A 38 0.68 10.92 -21.21
N PHE A 39 1.76 11.33 -20.54
CA PHE A 39 1.69 12.35 -19.49
C PHE A 39 1.33 13.73 -20.00
N ASP A 40 1.97 14.17 -21.09
CA ASP A 40 1.72 15.46 -21.74
C ASP A 40 0.40 15.50 -22.51
N ASN A 41 -0.41 14.44 -22.39
CA ASN A 41 -1.72 14.33 -23.01
C ASN A 41 -1.67 14.43 -24.54
N HIS A 42 -0.60 13.90 -25.12
CA HIS A 42 -0.44 13.72 -26.55
C HIS A 42 -0.90 12.33 -26.98
N PRO A 43 -1.59 12.21 -28.14
CA PRO A 43 -1.95 10.91 -28.68
C PRO A 43 -0.69 10.13 -29.04
N ILE A 44 -0.62 8.84 -28.71
CA ILE A 44 0.48 7.97 -29.13
C ILE A 44 0.39 7.78 -30.65
N PRO A 45 1.40 8.19 -31.45
CA PRO A 45 1.43 7.95 -32.89
C PRO A 45 1.37 6.46 -33.24
N ASP A 46 0.66 6.12 -34.32
CA ASP A 46 0.48 4.73 -34.77
C ASP A 46 1.80 3.96 -34.97
N LYS A 47 2.85 4.64 -35.42
CA LYS A 47 4.19 4.06 -35.59
C LYS A 47 4.83 3.54 -34.29
N TYR A 48 4.33 3.95 -33.13
CA TYR A 48 4.80 3.48 -31.81
C TYR A 48 3.88 2.45 -31.17
N ILE A 49 2.72 2.17 -31.78
CA ILE A 49 1.81 1.11 -31.37
C ILE A 49 2.27 -0.16 -32.10
N ILE A 50 3.33 -0.80 -31.56
CA ILE A 50 4.01 -1.95 -32.16
C ILE A 50 4.42 -2.98 -31.08
N PRO A 51 4.62 -4.27 -31.42
CA PRO A 51 4.99 -5.32 -30.45
C PRO A 51 6.29 -5.06 -29.68
N GLU A 52 7.23 -4.28 -30.23
CA GLU A 52 8.51 -3.96 -29.58
C GLU A 52 8.33 -2.97 -28.42
N ASN A 53 7.22 -2.22 -28.41
CA ASN A 53 6.89 -1.26 -27.38
C ASN A 53 6.23 -1.93 -26.17
N ARG A 54 7.04 -2.65 -25.39
CA ARG A 54 6.58 -3.52 -24.29
C ARG A 54 5.73 -2.82 -23.23
N ILE A 55 5.95 -1.52 -23.01
CA ILE A 55 5.16 -0.74 -22.05
C ILE A 55 3.66 -0.76 -22.38
N LEU A 56 3.30 -0.89 -23.66
CA LEU A 56 1.90 -0.91 -24.10
C LEU A 56 1.14 -2.14 -23.62
N TYR A 57 1.83 -3.21 -23.20
CA TYR A 57 1.19 -4.44 -22.75
C TYR A 57 1.71 -5.00 -21.43
N GLN A 58 2.87 -4.55 -20.94
CA GLN A 58 3.39 -4.88 -19.61
C GLN A 58 2.90 -3.93 -18.52
N TYR A 59 2.28 -2.80 -18.89
CA TYR A 59 1.76 -1.82 -17.95
C TYR A 59 0.24 -1.61 -18.12
N PRO A 60 -0.57 -2.36 -17.37
CA PRO A 60 -2.03 -2.36 -17.51
C PRO A 60 -2.68 -0.98 -17.25
N GLU A 61 -2.12 -0.17 -16.36
CA GLU A 61 -2.73 1.10 -15.94
C GLU A 61 -2.80 2.16 -17.07
N ILE A 62 -1.93 2.07 -18.09
CA ILE A 62 -2.02 2.93 -19.29
C ILE A 62 -3.37 2.76 -19.99
N TYR A 63 -3.94 1.56 -20.01
CA TYR A 63 -5.23 1.31 -20.66
C TYR A 63 -6.35 2.11 -19.98
N LYS A 64 -6.37 2.12 -18.64
CA LYS A 64 -7.33 2.92 -17.87
C LYS A 64 -7.15 4.41 -18.16
N ILE A 65 -5.93 4.93 -18.03
CA ILE A 65 -5.63 6.36 -18.24
C ILE A 65 -6.05 6.83 -19.64
N LEU A 66 -5.69 6.08 -20.68
CA LEU A 66 -6.02 6.44 -22.06
C LEU A 66 -7.52 6.43 -22.33
N VAL A 67 -8.26 5.46 -21.78
CA VAL A 67 -9.73 5.45 -21.91
C VAL A 67 -10.35 6.63 -21.17
N GLU A 68 -9.91 6.92 -19.94
CA GLU A 68 -10.40 8.05 -19.14
C GLU A 68 -10.19 9.40 -19.86
N ARG A 69 -9.11 9.52 -20.64
CA ARG A 69 -8.80 10.71 -21.47
C ARG A 69 -9.46 10.72 -22.85
N GLY A 70 -10.21 9.67 -23.20
CA GLY A 70 -10.95 9.59 -24.46
C GLY A 70 -10.18 8.99 -25.65
N TYR A 71 -8.97 8.47 -25.45
CA TYR A 71 -8.16 7.83 -26.51
C TYR A 71 -8.57 6.36 -26.79
N THR A 72 -9.87 6.08 -26.84
CA THR A 72 -10.37 4.71 -27.10
C THR A 72 -9.93 4.12 -28.45
N PRO A 73 -9.76 4.88 -29.55
CA PRO A 73 -9.22 4.31 -30.79
C PRO A 73 -7.80 3.78 -30.63
N THR A 74 -6.94 4.49 -29.88
CA THR A 74 -5.57 4.06 -29.55
C THR A 74 -5.60 2.77 -28.74
N VAL A 75 -6.46 2.72 -27.72
CA VAL A 75 -6.64 1.53 -26.88
C VAL A 75 -7.12 0.33 -27.71
N ILE A 76 -8.01 0.52 -28.68
CA ILE A 76 -8.42 -0.56 -29.60
C ILE A 76 -7.23 -1.09 -30.41
N LYS A 77 -6.36 -0.21 -30.93
CA LYS A 77 -5.15 -0.62 -31.64
C LYS A 77 -4.23 -1.42 -30.72
N MET A 78 -3.99 -0.94 -29.51
CA MET A 78 -3.17 -1.62 -28.50
C MET A 78 -3.73 -3.01 -28.14
N LEU A 79 -5.05 -3.13 -27.92
CA LEU A 79 -5.71 -4.42 -27.64
C LEU A 79 -5.58 -5.40 -28.81
N ASN A 80 -5.49 -4.92 -30.05
CA ASN A 80 -5.36 -5.79 -31.23
C ASN A 80 -3.94 -6.32 -31.46
N LEU A 81 -2.92 -5.58 -31.02
CA LEU A 81 -1.51 -6.02 -31.12
C LEU A 81 -1.18 -7.14 -30.14
N ASN A 82 -1.77 -7.08 -28.96
CA ASN A 82 -1.44 -7.96 -27.86
C ASN A 82 -2.33 -9.21 -27.92
N ARG A 83 -1.95 -10.23 -28.72
CA ARG A 83 -2.71 -11.49 -28.85
C ARG A 83 -2.22 -12.64 -27.94
N ASN A 84 -1.12 -12.49 -27.19
CA ASN A 84 -0.37 -13.62 -26.60
C ASN A 84 -0.46 -13.83 -25.06
N GLY A 85 -1.63 -13.70 -24.43
CA GLY A 85 -1.94 -14.45 -23.20
C GLY A 85 -1.97 -13.71 -21.86
N SER A 86 -1.51 -12.47 -21.72
CA SER A 86 -1.55 -11.72 -20.43
C SER A 86 -2.76 -10.77 -20.32
N HIS A 87 -3.93 -11.19 -20.81
CA HIS A 87 -4.97 -10.26 -21.30
C HIS A 87 -5.96 -9.71 -20.28
N LYS A 88 -6.19 -10.43 -19.19
CA LYS A 88 -7.34 -10.13 -18.32
C LYS A 88 -7.20 -8.77 -17.64
N GLY A 89 -6.04 -8.48 -17.05
CA GLY A 89 -5.79 -7.23 -16.32
C GLY A 89 -5.88 -5.95 -17.19
N ASN A 90 -5.32 -5.99 -18.41
CA ASN A 90 -5.34 -4.84 -19.32
C ASN A 90 -6.78 -4.47 -19.74
N ILE A 91 -7.58 -5.49 -20.04
CA ILE A 91 -8.97 -5.30 -20.48
C ILE A 91 -9.83 -4.84 -19.31
N ASP A 92 -9.66 -5.43 -18.14
CA ASP A 92 -10.41 -5.05 -16.95
C ASP A 92 -10.16 -3.57 -16.57
N LEU A 93 -8.92 -3.08 -16.70
CA LEU A 93 -8.59 -1.67 -16.48
C LEU A 93 -9.11 -0.75 -17.59
N ALA A 94 -9.11 -1.20 -18.85
CA ALA A 94 -9.77 -0.48 -19.93
C ALA A 94 -11.28 -0.34 -19.68
N MET A 95 -11.94 -1.40 -19.18
CA MET A 95 -13.35 -1.37 -18.79
C MET A 95 -13.59 -0.47 -17.58
N PHE A 96 -12.71 -0.52 -16.58
CA PHE A 96 -12.77 0.36 -15.42
C PHE A 96 -12.77 1.83 -15.85
N GLY A 97 -11.79 2.23 -16.66
CA GLY A 97 -11.69 3.61 -17.16
C GLY A 97 -12.93 4.00 -17.97
N ALA A 98 -13.45 3.10 -18.80
CA ALA A 98 -14.65 3.33 -19.59
C ALA A 98 -15.89 3.51 -18.73
N ALA A 99 -16.05 2.69 -17.69
CA ALA A 99 -17.17 2.77 -16.77
C ALA A 99 -17.13 4.05 -15.93
N LYS A 100 -15.95 4.46 -15.48
CA LYS A 100 -15.74 5.71 -14.73
C LYS A 100 -16.16 6.95 -15.51
N VAL A 101 -15.83 7.04 -16.81
CA VAL A 101 -16.18 8.20 -17.65
C VAL A 101 -17.48 8.04 -18.44
N GLY A 102 -18.24 6.98 -18.19
CA GLY A 102 -19.52 6.74 -18.84
C GLY A 102 -19.45 6.39 -20.33
N ASN A 103 -18.33 5.81 -20.79
CA ASN A 103 -18.12 5.45 -22.19
C ASN A 103 -18.80 4.13 -22.57
N ILE A 104 -20.14 4.13 -22.57
CA ILE A 104 -20.97 2.97 -22.95
C ILE A 104 -20.66 2.50 -24.38
N LYS A 105 -20.26 3.40 -25.30
CA LYS A 105 -19.90 3.01 -26.68
C LYS A 105 -18.72 2.04 -26.69
N PHE A 106 -17.68 2.34 -25.91
CA PHE A 106 -16.52 1.48 -25.80
C PHE A 106 -16.81 0.20 -24.99
N LEU A 107 -17.59 0.28 -23.92
CA LEU A 107 -18.05 -0.92 -23.19
C LEU A 107 -18.86 -1.87 -24.09
N ARG A 108 -19.76 -1.34 -24.94
CA ARG A 108 -20.47 -2.13 -25.96
C ARG A 108 -19.52 -2.81 -26.95
N TYR A 109 -18.47 -2.11 -27.36
CA TYR A 109 -17.45 -2.67 -28.24
C TYR A 109 -16.76 -3.88 -27.59
N LEU A 110 -16.36 -3.76 -26.33
CA LEU A 110 -15.73 -4.86 -25.57
C LEU A 110 -16.70 -6.03 -25.37
N ARG A 111 -17.97 -5.78 -25.04
CA ARG A 111 -18.98 -6.85 -24.89
C ARG A 111 -19.19 -7.65 -26.17
N LYS A 112 -19.23 -6.99 -27.33
CA LYS A 112 -19.37 -7.65 -28.63
C LYS A 112 -18.20 -8.58 -28.96
N ARG A 113 -17.03 -8.38 -28.34
CA ARG A 113 -15.86 -9.25 -28.46
C ARG A 113 -15.84 -10.42 -27.47
N GLY A 114 -16.91 -10.60 -26.70
CA GLY A 114 -17.05 -11.72 -25.76
C GLY A 114 -16.49 -11.45 -24.37
N TYR A 115 -16.02 -10.24 -24.08
CA TYR A 115 -15.54 -9.91 -22.74
C TYR A 115 -16.71 -9.76 -21.75
N SER A 116 -16.53 -10.30 -20.54
CA SER A 116 -17.45 -10.16 -19.42
C SER A 116 -17.14 -8.90 -18.61
N PHE A 117 -18.15 -8.38 -17.92
CA PHE A 117 -18.00 -7.26 -17.00
C PHE A 117 -17.89 -7.81 -15.58
N GLY A 118 -16.79 -7.50 -14.89
CA GLY A 118 -16.63 -7.81 -13.47
C GLY A 118 -17.04 -6.66 -12.54
N ARG A 119 -16.99 -6.93 -11.23
CA ARG A 119 -17.19 -5.98 -10.12
C ARG A 119 -16.48 -4.63 -10.31
N MET A 120 -15.27 -4.62 -10.87
CA MET A 120 -14.50 -3.39 -11.04
C MET A 120 -15.20 -2.35 -11.93
N SER A 121 -15.98 -2.80 -12.92
CA SER A 121 -16.71 -1.90 -13.82
C SER A 121 -17.89 -1.23 -13.11
N THR A 122 -18.67 -2.00 -12.34
CA THR A 122 -19.81 -1.47 -11.56
C THR A 122 -19.32 -0.56 -10.44
N SER A 123 -18.22 -0.92 -9.77
CA SER A 123 -17.50 -0.10 -8.79
C SER A 123 -17.09 1.26 -9.35
N ALA A 124 -16.47 1.28 -10.53
CA ALA A 124 -16.02 2.51 -11.19
C ALA A 124 -17.20 3.44 -11.55
N ALA A 125 -18.27 2.88 -12.13
CA ALA A 125 -19.46 3.65 -12.48
C ALA A 125 -20.17 4.21 -11.24
N ALA A 126 -20.24 3.42 -10.16
CA ALA A 126 -20.85 3.83 -8.89
C ALA A 126 -20.07 4.96 -8.22
N LYS A 127 -18.73 4.83 -8.11
CA LYS A 127 -17.86 5.88 -7.56
C LYS A 127 -17.86 7.17 -8.38
N ALA A 128 -18.10 7.08 -9.69
CA ALA A 128 -18.21 8.25 -10.56
C ALA A 128 -19.62 8.85 -10.61
N GLY A 129 -20.62 8.18 -10.03
CA GLY A 129 -22.00 8.66 -10.01
C GLY A 129 -22.77 8.48 -11.31
N ASP A 130 -22.23 7.73 -12.28
CA ASP A 130 -22.89 7.49 -13.55
C ASP A 130 -23.90 6.34 -13.45
N LEU A 131 -25.11 6.71 -12.99
CA LEU A 131 -26.25 5.80 -12.89
C LEU A 131 -26.62 5.15 -14.23
N LYS A 132 -26.43 5.84 -15.36
CA LYS A 132 -26.78 5.31 -16.68
C LYS A 132 -25.84 4.16 -17.05
N THR A 133 -24.55 4.36 -16.86
CA THR A 133 -23.55 3.32 -17.12
C THR A 133 -23.66 2.17 -16.13
N LEU A 134 -23.91 2.44 -14.85
CA LEU A 134 -24.15 1.42 -13.85
C LEU A 134 -25.36 0.52 -14.19
N LYS A 135 -26.53 1.12 -14.51
CA LYS A 135 -27.72 0.38 -14.97
C LYS A 135 -27.43 -0.46 -16.20
N TRP A 136 -26.64 0.08 -17.13
CA TRP A 136 -26.25 -0.62 -18.34
C TRP A 136 -25.37 -1.83 -18.01
N LEU A 137 -24.34 -1.68 -17.16
CA LEU A 137 -23.45 -2.78 -16.75
C LEU A 137 -24.23 -3.92 -16.09
N ILE A 138 -25.10 -3.60 -15.13
CA ILE A 138 -25.93 -4.60 -14.41
C ILE A 138 -26.84 -5.35 -15.37
N LYS A 139 -27.48 -4.64 -16.32
CA LYS A 139 -28.33 -5.26 -17.36
C LYS A 139 -27.58 -6.31 -18.19
N TYR A 140 -26.26 -6.15 -18.37
CA TYR A 140 -25.43 -7.06 -19.14
C TYR A 140 -24.64 -8.07 -18.28
N GLY A 141 -25.09 -8.29 -17.04
CA GLY A 141 -24.60 -9.35 -16.16
C GLY A 141 -23.35 -8.97 -15.37
N ALA A 142 -23.06 -7.68 -15.19
CA ALA A 142 -22.02 -7.27 -14.27
C ALA A 142 -22.47 -7.54 -12.83
N GLU A 143 -21.55 -8.08 -12.03
CA GLU A 143 -21.79 -8.45 -10.63
C GLU A 143 -22.09 -7.22 -9.75
N LEU A 144 -22.96 -7.46 -8.76
CA LEU A 144 -23.27 -6.53 -7.68
C LEU A 144 -22.87 -7.13 -6.35
N ASP A 145 -22.39 -6.27 -5.46
CA ASP A 145 -22.05 -6.57 -4.07
C ASP A 145 -22.14 -5.27 -3.26
N ASP A 146 -22.09 -5.42 -1.94
CA ASP A 146 -22.31 -4.32 -1.00
C ASP A 146 -21.21 -3.24 -1.04
N SER A 147 -20.00 -3.57 -1.50
CA SER A 147 -18.91 -2.59 -1.63
C SER A 147 -19.21 -1.50 -2.67
N ILE A 148 -20.09 -1.78 -3.64
CA ILE A 148 -20.51 -0.80 -4.66
C ILE A 148 -21.35 0.31 -4.03
N VAL A 149 -22.16 -0.01 -3.01
CA VAL A 149 -22.93 0.97 -2.24
C VAL A 149 -21.97 1.90 -1.51
N THR A 150 -20.96 1.34 -0.85
CA THR A 150 -19.90 2.10 -0.17
C THR A 150 -19.20 3.08 -1.12
N LEU A 151 -18.85 2.65 -2.32
CA LEU A 151 -18.19 3.50 -3.32
C LEU A 151 -19.10 4.64 -3.83
N ALA A 152 -20.39 4.37 -4.02
CA ALA A 152 -21.35 5.42 -4.34
C ALA A 152 -21.53 6.42 -3.19
N ALA A 153 -21.42 5.94 -1.94
CA ALA A 153 -21.50 6.76 -0.73
C ALA A 153 -20.28 7.67 -0.56
N ILE A 154 -19.06 7.14 -0.79
CA ILE A 154 -17.80 7.91 -0.89
C ILE A 154 -17.92 9.03 -1.92
N GLY A 155 -18.49 8.75 -3.10
CA GLY A 155 -18.70 9.75 -4.15
C GLY A 155 -19.83 10.77 -3.86
N GLY A 156 -20.65 10.52 -2.83
CA GLY A 156 -21.80 11.36 -2.50
C GLY A 156 -22.98 11.21 -3.49
N HIS A 157 -23.06 10.09 -4.21
CA HIS A 157 -23.96 9.93 -5.36
C HIS A 157 -25.34 9.37 -4.96
N ILE A 158 -26.18 10.22 -4.36
CA ILE A 158 -27.52 9.84 -3.84
C ILE A 158 -28.41 9.16 -4.90
N LYS A 159 -28.35 9.59 -6.18
CA LYS A 159 -29.14 8.95 -7.25
C LYS A 159 -28.72 7.51 -7.50
N VAL A 160 -27.43 7.21 -7.38
CA VAL A 160 -26.89 5.85 -7.49
C VAL A 160 -27.28 5.05 -6.24
N LEU A 161 -27.13 5.63 -5.05
CA LEU A 161 -27.52 4.96 -3.80
C LEU A 161 -29.01 4.60 -3.75
N LYS A 162 -29.89 5.49 -4.22
CA LYS A 162 -31.33 5.18 -4.35
C LYS A 162 -31.56 3.95 -5.20
N TYR A 163 -30.89 3.87 -6.34
CA TYR A 163 -31.01 2.71 -7.22
C TYR A 163 -30.45 1.42 -6.60
N LEU A 164 -29.31 1.50 -5.92
CA LEU A 164 -28.69 0.32 -5.31
C LEU A 164 -29.45 -0.19 -4.08
N ILE A 165 -29.91 0.71 -3.22
CA ILE A 165 -30.55 0.33 -1.95
C ILE A 165 -32.02 -0.02 -2.17
N ILE A 166 -32.75 0.78 -2.95
CA ILE A 166 -34.20 0.60 -3.13
C ILE A 166 -34.50 -0.41 -4.24
N ASP A 167 -33.87 -0.26 -5.42
CA ASP A 167 -34.22 -1.11 -6.58
C ASP A 167 -33.40 -2.41 -6.63
N LYS A 168 -32.28 -2.48 -5.91
CA LYS A 168 -31.38 -3.66 -5.86
C LYS A 168 -31.22 -4.29 -4.50
N GLU A 169 -31.84 -3.73 -3.47
CA GLU A 169 -31.84 -4.28 -2.10
C GLU A 169 -30.43 -4.57 -1.56
N CYS A 170 -29.44 -3.79 -2.02
CA CYS A 170 -28.06 -3.93 -1.54
C CYS A 170 -27.92 -3.43 -0.08
N SER A 171 -27.04 -4.05 0.68
CA SER A 171 -26.75 -3.64 2.06
C SER A 171 -26.02 -2.30 2.10
N ILE A 172 -26.15 -1.58 3.22
CA ILE A 172 -25.52 -0.27 3.44
C ILE A 172 -24.41 -0.31 4.50
N GLU A 173 -23.95 -1.51 4.88
CA GLU A 173 -23.09 -1.81 6.04
C GLU A 173 -22.04 -0.72 6.32
N ASP A 174 -21.10 -0.52 5.41
CA ASP A 174 -20.02 0.46 5.58
C ASP A 174 -20.30 1.83 4.95
N ALA A 175 -21.38 1.97 4.19
CA ALA A 175 -21.65 3.15 3.37
C ALA A 175 -21.72 4.44 4.22
N SER A 176 -22.25 4.33 5.44
CA SER A 176 -22.44 5.47 6.34
C SER A 176 -21.12 5.94 6.96
N TYR A 177 -20.23 5.01 7.31
CA TYR A 177 -18.89 5.33 7.80
C TYR A 177 -18.11 6.13 6.75
N TYR A 178 -17.98 5.57 5.54
CA TYR A 178 -17.14 6.19 4.50
C TYR A 178 -17.75 7.46 3.91
N ALA A 179 -19.08 7.56 3.81
CA ALA A 179 -19.73 8.82 3.46
C ALA A 179 -19.45 9.92 4.49
N ALA A 180 -19.44 9.56 5.78
CA ALA A 180 -19.14 10.49 6.85
C ALA A 180 -17.67 10.90 6.89
N GLU A 181 -16.74 9.97 6.66
CA GLU A 181 -15.30 10.21 6.55
C GLU A 181 -14.94 11.14 5.38
N GLU A 182 -15.69 11.06 4.27
CA GLU A 182 -15.52 11.93 3.08
C GLU A 182 -16.35 13.22 3.13
N GLY A 183 -17.01 13.49 4.26
CA GLY A 183 -17.78 14.70 4.50
C GLY A 183 -19.05 14.82 3.66
N LYS A 184 -19.59 13.71 3.15
CA LYS A 184 -20.80 13.68 2.31
C LYS A 184 -22.06 13.82 3.16
N PHE A 185 -22.25 15.00 3.75
CA PHE A 185 -23.32 15.24 4.73
C PHE A 185 -24.73 14.91 4.20
N GLU A 186 -25.05 15.33 2.97
CA GLU A 186 -26.35 15.02 2.35
C GLU A 186 -26.54 13.52 2.09
N THR A 187 -25.45 12.79 1.85
CA THR A 187 -25.48 11.33 1.73
C THR A 187 -25.72 10.68 3.08
N VAL A 188 -25.09 11.16 4.16
CA VAL A 188 -25.37 10.65 5.51
C VAL A 188 -26.83 10.89 5.91
N LYS A 189 -27.39 12.06 5.63
CA LYS A 189 -28.83 12.33 5.84
C LYS A 189 -29.71 11.35 5.08
N TYR A 190 -29.37 11.09 3.82
CA TYR A 190 -30.09 10.12 2.99
C TYR A 190 -30.00 8.69 3.56
N LEU A 191 -28.80 8.23 3.93
CA LEU A 191 -28.62 6.90 4.51
C LEU A 191 -29.39 6.75 5.83
N HIS A 192 -29.38 7.79 6.68
CA HIS A 192 -30.19 7.84 7.90
C HIS A 192 -31.69 7.78 7.63
N SER A 193 -32.17 8.42 6.56
CA SER A 193 -33.60 8.38 6.20
C SER A 193 -34.07 6.99 5.77
N VAL A 194 -33.17 6.14 5.26
CA VAL A 194 -33.49 4.76 4.83
C VAL A 194 -33.20 3.75 5.94
N TYR A 195 -32.17 4.00 6.75
CA TYR A 195 -31.76 3.15 7.85
C TYR A 195 -31.43 4.01 9.08
N PRO A 196 -32.37 4.14 10.04
CA PRO A 196 -32.21 5.04 11.18
C PRO A 196 -30.95 4.78 12.02
N GLU A 197 -30.51 3.53 12.15
CA GLU A 197 -29.32 3.13 12.91
C GLU A 197 -27.99 3.47 12.22
N SER A 198 -28.00 3.92 10.95
CA SER A 198 -26.77 4.23 10.18
C SER A 198 -25.87 5.27 10.83
N LEU A 199 -26.42 6.14 11.68
CA LEU A 199 -25.64 7.19 12.36
C LEU A 199 -24.62 6.62 13.35
N VAL A 200 -24.84 5.42 13.92
CA VAL A 200 -23.85 4.77 14.79
C VAL A 200 -22.53 4.51 14.05
N HIS A 201 -22.61 4.21 12.75
CA HIS A 201 -21.45 4.00 11.88
C HIS A 201 -20.91 5.31 11.30
N ALA A 202 -21.76 6.32 11.11
CA ALA A 202 -21.35 7.63 10.62
C ALA A 202 -20.51 8.44 11.63
N ILE A 203 -20.75 8.28 12.94
CA ILE A 203 -20.03 9.00 14.00
C ILE A 203 -18.51 8.77 13.95
N PRO A 204 -17.98 7.53 13.98
CA PRO A 204 -16.53 7.32 13.91
C PRO A 204 -15.94 7.80 12.57
N GLY A 205 -16.66 7.66 11.45
CA GLY A 205 -16.21 8.19 10.15
C GLY A 205 -16.13 9.72 10.13
N ALA A 206 -17.16 10.41 10.63
CA ALA A 206 -17.17 11.87 10.73
C ALA A 206 -16.06 12.40 11.63
N ALA A 207 -15.75 11.68 12.71
CA ALA A 207 -14.64 12.02 13.59
C ALA A 207 -13.28 11.84 12.93
N SER A 208 -13.10 10.73 12.19
CA SER A 208 -11.92 10.43 11.39
C SER A 208 -11.64 11.50 10.34
N GLY A 209 -12.66 11.92 9.58
CA GLY A 209 -12.53 12.94 8.52
C GLY A 209 -12.68 14.40 8.96
N GLY A 210 -12.92 14.67 10.25
CA GLY A 210 -13.00 16.05 10.75
C GLY A 210 -14.33 16.75 10.47
N HIS A 211 -15.40 16.01 10.22
CA HIS A 211 -16.69 16.55 9.78
C HIS A 211 -17.65 16.81 10.94
N ILE A 212 -17.39 17.88 11.70
CA ILE A 212 -18.15 18.29 12.88
C ILE A 212 -19.67 18.47 12.64
N GLU A 213 -20.09 18.91 11.45
CA GLU A 213 -21.51 19.08 11.13
C GLU A 213 -22.28 17.75 11.11
N ILE A 214 -21.60 16.66 10.75
CA ILE A 214 -22.17 15.31 10.80
C ILE A 214 -22.31 14.83 12.26
N LEU A 215 -21.34 15.16 13.12
CA LEU A 215 -21.42 14.86 14.56
C LEU A 215 -22.54 15.65 15.24
N LYS A 216 -22.69 16.94 14.92
CA LYS A 216 -23.81 17.77 15.39
C LYS A 216 -25.15 17.19 14.94
N PHE A 217 -25.24 16.71 13.71
CA PHE A 217 -26.44 16.06 13.19
C PHE A 217 -26.75 14.75 13.90
N ALA A 218 -25.75 13.90 14.17
CA ALA A 218 -25.95 12.69 14.94
C ALA A 218 -26.46 13.00 16.35
N PHE A 219 -25.83 13.99 17.02
CA PHE A 219 -26.24 14.45 18.34
C PHE A 219 -27.68 14.98 18.37
N SER A 220 -28.10 15.75 17.35
CA SER A 220 -29.48 16.26 17.28
C SER A 220 -30.53 15.15 17.12
N HIS A 221 -30.12 13.93 16.76
CA HIS A 221 -30.97 12.75 16.66
C HIS A 221 -30.86 11.82 17.89
N GLY A 222 -30.27 12.31 18.98
CA GLY A 222 -30.16 11.58 20.25
C GLY A 222 -29.05 10.55 20.28
N TYR A 223 -28.16 10.52 19.28
CA TYR A 223 -27.00 9.64 19.30
C TYR A 223 -25.94 10.16 20.25
N ASP A 224 -25.37 9.21 20.96
CA ASP A 224 -24.22 9.46 21.80
C ASP A 224 -22.96 9.63 20.94
N VAL A 225 -22.38 10.83 20.97
CA VAL A 225 -21.09 11.16 20.33
C VAL A 225 -19.93 11.14 21.34
N LEU A 226 -20.11 10.50 22.50
CA LEU A 226 -19.13 10.42 23.58
C LEU A 226 -17.87 9.65 23.14
N GLY A 227 -16.89 10.39 22.61
CA GLY A 227 -15.42 10.24 22.74
C GLY A 227 -14.73 8.92 22.38
N SER A 228 -15.46 7.85 22.07
CA SER A 228 -14.91 6.51 21.79
C SER A 228 -14.60 6.34 20.30
N PHE A 229 -13.99 7.37 19.72
CA PHE A 229 -13.57 7.39 18.32
C PHE A 229 -12.20 8.05 18.19
N TRP A 230 -11.54 7.74 17.09
CA TRP A 230 -10.26 8.34 16.72
C TRP A 230 -10.52 9.65 15.97
N SER A 231 -9.76 10.71 16.28
CA SER A 231 -9.79 11.97 15.52
C SER A 231 -8.48 12.73 15.66
N GLU A 232 -7.91 13.11 14.53
CA GLU A 232 -6.76 14.01 14.43
C GLU A 232 -7.15 15.49 14.34
N HIS A 233 -8.44 15.82 14.52
CA HIS A 233 -8.95 17.15 14.24
C HIS A 233 -9.30 17.93 15.51
N ILE A 234 -8.51 18.96 15.83
CA ILE A 234 -8.67 19.73 17.08
C ILE A 234 -10.05 20.38 17.24
N HIS A 235 -10.69 20.83 16.16
CA HIS A 235 -11.99 21.49 16.24
C HIS A 235 -13.08 20.55 16.73
N ILE A 236 -12.95 19.23 16.52
CA ILE A 236 -13.86 18.23 17.09
C ILE A 236 -13.68 18.18 18.61
N TRP A 237 -12.45 18.08 19.10
CA TRP A 237 -12.15 18.07 20.53
C TRP A 237 -12.57 19.37 21.22
N LYS A 238 -12.33 20.54 20.58
CA LYS A 238 -12.82 21.85 21.05
C LYS A 238 -14.34 21.84 21.22
N TRP A 239 -15.06 21.44 20.18
CA TRP A 239 -16.51 21.39 20.22
C TRP A 239 -17.04 20.43 21.29
N LEU A 240 -16.49 19.22 21.38
CA LEU A 240 -16.92 18.24 22.39
C LEU A 240 -16.73 18.78 23.82
N ILE A 241 -15.59 19.41 24.10
CA ILE A 241 -15.29 19.93 25.44
C ILE A 241 -16.15 21.17 25.76
N GLU A 242 -16.25 22.11 24.83
CA GLU A 242 -16.99 23.37 25.02
C GLU A 242 -18.49 23.15 25.21
N ASN A 243 -19.03 22.07 24.65
CA ASN A 243 -20.45 21.72 24.76
C ASN A 243 -20.72 20.63 25.82
N ASN A 244 -19.73 20.32 26.67
CA ASN A 244 -19.85 19.31 27.72
C ASN A 244 -20.26 17.92 27.21
N HIS A 245 -19.82 17.59 25.99
CA HIS A 245 -19.98 16.27 25.34
C HIS A 245 -18.71 15.42 25.41
N PHE A 246 -17.63 15.95 25.97
CA PHE A 246 -16.40 15.20 26.19
C PHE A 246 -16.44 14.45 27.53
N LYS A 247 -16.46 13.13 27.47
CA LYS A 247 -16.24 12.28 28.64
C LYS A 247 -14.81 11.79 28.64
N TYR A 248 -14.11 12.11 29.72
CA TYR A 248 -12.74 11.68 29.92
C TYR A 248 -12.63 10.15 29.87
N ASN A 249 -11.77 9.66 28.99
CA ASN A 249 -11.33 8.28 28.90
C ASN A 249 -9.83 8.28 28.55
N ILE A 250 -9.03 7.51 29.28
CA ILE A 250 -7.60 7.42 29.04
C ILE A 250 -7.28 6.84 27.65
N GLU A 251 -8.12 5.95 27.12
CA GLU A 251 -7.97 5.40 25.76
C GLU A 251 -8.14 6.48 24.70
N THR A 252 -9.05 7.44 24.92
CA THR A 252 -9.21 8.60 24.03
C THR A 252 -7.94 9.46 24.02
N ILE A 253 -7.33 9.69 25.18
CA ILE A 253 -6.06 10.44 25.29
C ILE A 253 -4.92 9.68 24.58
N GLN A 254 -4.85 8.35 24.76
CA GLN A 254 -3.88 7.49 24.06
C GLN A 254 -4.05 7.57 22.54
N ASN A 255 -5.29 7.58 22.02
CA ASN A 255 -5.56 7.70 20.60
C ASN A 255 -5.14 9.06 20.02
N ILE A 256 -5.30 10.15 20.79
CA ILE A 256 -4.86 11.50 20.41
C ILE A 256 -3.33 11.59 20.41
N ALA A 257 -2.66 11.00 21.39
CA ALA A 257 -1.21 10.91 21.39
C ALA A 257 -0.69 10.08 20.21
N TRP A 258 -1.37 8.97 19.89
CA TRP A 258 -1.02 8.13 18.75
C TRP A 258 -1.21 8.84 17.41
N SER A 259 -2.23 9.68 17.25
CA SER A 259 -2.37 10.48 16.01
C SER A 259 -1.27 11.53 15.84
N GLY A 260 -0.45 11.78 16.86
CA GLY A 260 0.59 12.80 16.83
C GLY A 260 0.03 14.22 16.89
N ASN A 261 -1.25 14.42 17.23
CA ASN A 261 -1.83 15.76 17.33
C ASN A 261 -1.51 16.43 18.69
N LEU A 262 -0.36 17.11 18.74
CA LEU A 262 0.11 17.85 19.91
C LEU A 262 -0.88 18.95 20.34
N GLU A 263 -1.45 19.68 19.38
CA GLU A 263 -2.35 20.80 19.67
C GLU A 263 -3.62 20.34 20.40
N SER A 264 -4.19 19.21 19.98
CA SER A 264 -5.36 18.61 20.62
C SER A 264 -5.03 18.15 22.04
N LEU A 265 -3.87 17.51 22.23
CA LEU A 265 -3.44 17.02 23.54
C LEU A 265 -3.17 18.17 24.51
N GLN A 266 -2.50 19.24 24.04
CA GLN A 266 -2.30 20.48 24.80
C GLN A 266 -3.61 21.17 25.15
N TYR A 267 -4.56 21.22 24.23
CA TYR A 267 -5.87 21.81 24.48
C TYR A 267 -6.64 21.03 25.56
N ILE A 268 -6.68 19.71 25.46
CA ILE A 268 -7.31 18.85 26.47
C ILE A 268 -6.68 19.06 27.85
N HIS A 269 -5.34 19.09 27.92
CA HIS A 269 -4.62 19.39 29.15
C HIS A 269 -4.97 20.79 29.70
N SER A 270 -5.08 21.81 28.84
CA SER A 270 -5.46 23.18 29.25
C SER A 270 -6.86 23.27 29.89
N LYS A 271 -7.71 22.27 29.65
CA LYS A 271 -9.06 22.15 30.22
C LYS A 271 -9.09 21.34 31.52
N GLY A 272 -7.93 20.93 32.04
CA GLY A 272 -7.79 20.23 33.31
C GLY A 272 -7.96 18.71 33.23
N PHE A 273 -8.03 18.13 32.03
CA PHE A 273 -8.04 16.68 31.86
C PHE A 273 -6.63 16.10 32.00
N ASN A 274 -6.51 14.94 32.66
CA ASN A 274 -5.22 14.29 32.84
C ASN A 274 -4.69 13.75 31.50
N VAL A 275 -3.48 14.17 31.13
CA VAL A 275 -2.74 13.64 29.98
C VAL A 275 -1.42 12.97 30.39
N ILE A 276 -1.10 13.04 31.69
CA ILE A 276 0.12 12.48 32.26
C ILE A 276 -0.17 11.00 32.56
N ASP A 277 0.26 10.15 31.64
CA ASP A 277 0.12 8.71 31.71
C ASP A 277 1.22 8.03 30.85
N THR A 278 1.82 6.97 31.38
CA THR A 278 2.94 6.28 30.75
C THR A 278 2.59 5.71 29.37
N ARG A 279 1.34 5.26 29.17
CA ARG A 279 0.87 4.76 27.87
C ARG A 279 0.63 5.92 26.90
N VAL A 280 0.20 7.09 27.38
CA VAL A 280 0.09 8.29 26.53
C VAL A 280 1.45 8.71 26.01
N PHE A 281 2.48 8.68 26.85
CA PHE A 281 3.87 8.93 26.43
C PHE A 281 4.36 7.93 25.37
N GLU A 282 4.13 6.64 25.60
CA GLU A 282 4.43 5.58 24.63
C GLU A 282 3.71 5.80 23.28
N ARG A 283 2.42 6.16 23.31
CA ARG A 283 1.66 6.46 22.09
C ARG A 283 2.17 7.69 21.36
N ALA A 284 2.68 8.70 22.05
CA ALA A 284 3.32 9.85 21.42
C ALA A 284 4.59 9.46 20.64
N ILE A 285 5.37 8.49 21.17
CA ILE A 285 6.52 7.92 20.48
C ILE A 285 6.07 7.17 19.21
N TYR A 286 5.06 6.30 19.32
CA TYR A 286 4.46 5.61 18.17
C TYR A 286 3.89 6.55 17.11
N GLY A 287 3.31 7.68 17.54
CA GLY A 287 2.80 8.75 16.68
C GLY A 287 3.88 9.59 16.01
N LYS A 288 5.17 9.35 16.34
CA LYS A 288 6.37 9.95 15.74
C LYS A 288 6.43 11.48 15.84
N ASN A 289 5.66 12.11 16.73
CA ASN A 289 5.74 13.55 16.97
C ASN A 289 6.76 13.87 18.08
N ILE A 290 7.98 14.24 17.68
CA ILE A 290 9.07 14.54 18.63
C ILE A 290 8.75 15.70 19.57
N GLU A 291 8.03 16.73 19.11
CA GLU A 291 7.66 17.87 19.95
C GLU A 291 6.65 17.48 21.02
N MET A 292 5.73 16.56 20.70
CA MET A 292 4.82 15.98 21.69
C MET A 292 5.58 15.16 22.73
N VAL A 293 6.56 14.36 22.31
CA VAL A 293 7.39 13.56 23.21
C VAL A 293 8.20 14.46 24.15
N ARG A 294 8.78 15.56 23.65
CA ARG A 294 9.45 16.58 24.48
C ARG A 294 8.49 17.23 25.48
N TRP A 295 7.33 17.66 25.00
CA TRP A 295 6.34 18.31 25.84
C TRP A 295 5.85 17.40 26.99
N LEU A 296 5.60 16.12 26.72
CA LEU A 296 5.22 15.17 27.77
C LEU A 296 6.37 14.86 28.74
N ASP A 297 7.64 14.88 28.29
CA ASP A 297 8.81 14.75 29.15
C ASP A 297 9.00 15.96 30.08
N ASP A 298 8.78 17.17 29.56
CA ASP A 298 8.80 18.40 30.35
C ASP A 298 7.76 18.38 31.47
N MET A 299 6.61 17.75 31.21
CA MET A 299 5.55 17.50 32.20
C MET A 299 5.86 16.37 33.20
N LYS A 300 7.04 15.75 33.12
CA LYS A 300 7.48 14.64 33.99
C LYS A 300 6.54 13.42 33.92
N CYS A 301 6.07 13.08 32.73
CA CYS A 301 5.32 11.85 32.52
C CYS A 301 6.18 10.62 32.85
N ASP A 302 5.59 9.66 33.57
CA ASP A 302 6.25 8.40 33.89
C ASP A 302 6.63 7.66 32.61
N LYS A 303 7.87 7.17 32.56
CA LYS A 303 8.42 6.48 31.39
C LYS A 303 8.40 4.97 31.59
N LYS A 304 8.10 4.24 30.53
CA LYS A 304 8.18 2.77 30.49
C LYS A 304 9.63 2.26 30.58
N SER A 305 9.75 0.93 30.64
CA SER A 305 11.03 0.25 30.50
C SER A 305 11.73 0.62 29.18
N GLN A 306 13.05 0.49 29.15
CA GLN A 306 13.89 0.78 27.99
C GLN A 306 13.48 -0.03 26.75
N GLU A 307 13.09 -1.30 26.93
CA GLU A 307 12.69 -2.20 25.85
C GLU A 307 11.41 -1.73 25.14
N GLU A 308 10.36 -1.38 25.90
CA GLU A 308 9.07 -0.95 25.35
C GLU A 308 9.19 0.41 24.62
N ILE A 309 10.00 1.33 25.15
CA ILE A 309 10.23 2.64 24.53
C ILE A 309 10.96 2.51 23.18
N PHE A 310 11.90 1.56 23.07
CA PHE A 310 12.58 1.32 21.81
C PHE A 310 11.71 0.60 20.79
N SER A 311 10.91 -0.39 21.20
CA SER A 311 9.90 -1.00 20.34
C SER A 311 8.98 0.08 19.76
N ALA A 312 8.47 1.00 20.60
CA ALA A 312 7.64 2.11 20.15
C ALA A 312 8.34 3.07 19.16
N ALA A 313 9.65 3.32 19.33
CA ALA A 313 10.41 4.22 18.45
C ALA A 313 10.79 3.57 17.09
N LEU A 314 10.88 2.24 17.05
CA LEU A 314 11.36 1.46 15.90
C LEU A 314 10.23 0.82 15.09
N GLU A 315 9.07 0.57 15.71
CA GLU A 315 7.92 -0.05 15.06
C GLU A 315 7.06 0.97 14.31
N THR A 316 6.33 0.45 13.32
CA THR A 316 5.29 1.20 12.62
C THR A 316 3.93 0.78 13.14
N PRO A 317 3.01 1.72 13.35
CA PRO A 317 1.68 1.35 13.78
C PRO A 317 0.96 0.57 12.67
N PRO A 318 0.12 -0.43 13.00
CA PRO A 318 -0.75 -1.05 12.01
C PRO A 318 -1.69 0.01 11.42
N VAL A 319 -1.47 0.37 10.15
CA VAL A 319 -2.33 1.31 9.43
C VAL A 319 -3.62 0.60 9.05
N LYS A 320 -4.78 1.17 9.39
CA LYS A 320 -6.09 0.61 9.01
C LYS A 320 -6.40 0.72 7.51
N SER A 321 -5.66 1.52 6.74
CA SER A 321 -5.96 1.86 5.34
C SER A 321 -4.90 1.39 4.34
N GLY A 322 -4.39 0.16 4.48
CA GLY A 322 -3.68 -0.54 3.40
C GLY A 322 -2.39 0.11 2.86
N GLY A 323 -1.89 1.16 3.51
CA GLY A 323 -0.59 1.76 3.23
C GLY A 323 0.45 1.16 4.17
N TYR A 324 1.55 0.64 3.62
CA TYR A 324 2.74 0.32 4.40
C TYR A 324 3.33 1.64 4.92
N THR A 325 3.14 1.99 6.19
CA THR A 325 3.86 3.15 6.76
C THR A 325 5.30 2.80 7.05
N THR A 326 6.14 3.73 6.60
CA THR A 326 7.57 3.96 6.79
C THR A 326 8.07 3.67 8.19
N GLY A 327 9.30 3.15 8.29
CA GLY A 327 9.90 2.59 9.50
C GLY A 327 10.19 3.58 10.65
N GLY A 328 11.19 3.30 11.49
CA GLY A 328 11.36 3.97 12.79
C GLY A 328 11.62 5.49 12.72
N SER A 329 11.63 6.17 13.88
CA SER A 329 11.93 7.61 13.96
C SER A 329 13.34 7.87 14.50
N LEU A 330 14.30 8.14 13.60
CA LEU A 330 15.68 8.49 14.00
C LEU A 330 15.76 9.72 14.93
N PRO A 331 14.99 10.82 14.72
CA PRO A 331 15.00 11.95 15.64
C PRO A 331 14.57 11.58 17.07
N ILE A 332 13.54 10.74 17.21
CA ILE A 332 13.10 10.26 18.52
C ILE A 332 14.14 9.31 19.12
N LEU A 333 14.72 8.42 18.31
CA LEU A 333 15.79 7.54 18.79
C LEU A 333 16.98 8.33 19.36
N LYS A 334 17.41 9.40 18.67
CA LYS A 334 18.45 10.32 19.15
C LYS A 334 18.03 11.02 20.45
N LEU A 335 16.77 11.44 20.56
CA LEU A 335 16.22 12.04 21.79
C LEU A 335 16.29 11.06 22.97
N LEU A 336 15.91 9.81 22.76
CA LEU A 336 15.98 8.76 23.77
C LEU A 336 17.43 8.51 24.22
N VAL A 337 18.38 8.38 23.29
CA VAL A 337 19.80 8.23 23.66
C VAL A 337 20.29 9.42 24.48
N ASN A 338 19.92 10.65 24.12
CA ASN A 338 20.26 11.85 24.88
C ASN A 338 19.67 11.86 26.30
N TRP A 339 18.55 11.17 26.52
CA TRP A 339 17.96 10.98 27.86
C TRP A 339 18.60 9.84 28.65
N GLY A 340 19.63 9.19 28.12
CA GLY A 340 20.39 8.14 28.80
C GLY A 340 19.91 6.71 28.51
N TYR A 341 19.03 6.51 27.53
CA TYR A 341 18.64 5.16 27.09
C TYR A 341 19.74 4.53 26.23
N ASP A 342 20.11 3.27 26.51
CA ASP A 342 21.18 2.55 25.81
C ASP A 342 20.67 1.69 24.64
N LEU A 343 21.29 1.80 23.47
CA LEU A 343 20.92 1.04 22.28
C LEU A 343 21.55 -0.36 22.19
N ILE A 344 22.41 -0.75 23.14
CA ILE A 344 23.17 -2.00 23.06
C ILE A 344 22.29 -3.26 22.95
N ASN A 345 21.10 -3.24 23.55
CA ASN A 345 20.11 -4.32 23.51
C ASN A 345 18.96 -4.05 22.53
N SER A 346 19.03 -2.96 21.75
CA SER A 346 18.00 -2.67 20.74
C SER A 346 18.11 -3.65 19.57
N SER A 347 16.97 -4.04 19.02
CA SER A 347 16.93 -4.98 17.89
C SER A 347 17.31 -4.28 16.58
N CYS A 348 18.45 -4.67 15.99
CA CYS A 348 18.84 -4.28 14.63
C CYS A 348 17.97 -4.92 13.54
N ILE A 349 17.02 -5.80 13.90
CA ILE A 349 16.14 -6.50 12.95
C ILE A 349 15.07 -5.55 12.40
N LEU A 350 14.49 -4.69 13.24
CA LEU A 350 13.36 -3.84 12.83
C LEU A 350 13.76 -2.86 11.71
N PRO A 351 14.88 -2.12 11.79
CA PRO A 351 15.31 -1.27 10.68
C PRO A 351 15.61 -2.05 9.40
N ALA A 352 16.15 -3.27 9.52
CA ALA A 352 16.36 -4.15 8.37
C ALA A 352 15.07 -4.66 7.75
N TYR A 353 14.04 -4.88 8.57
CA TYR A 353 12.71 -5.26 8.10
C TYR A 353 12.01 -4.12 7.35
N TYR A 354 12.15 -2.87 7.82
CA TYR A 354 11.50 -1.70 7.23
C TYR A 354 12.32 -0.96 6.16
N GLY A 355 13.62 -1.26 6.03
CA GLY A 355 14.49 -0.63 5.05
C GLY A 355 15.19 0.65 5.52
N ASP A 356 15.19 0.93 6.83
CA ASP A 356 15.74 2.15 7.42
C ASP A 356 17.26 2.04 7.69
N LEU A 357 18.07 2.25 6.64
CA LEU A 357 19.52 2.19 6.76
C LEU A 357 20.09 3.21 7.77
N ASP A 358 19.53 4.42 7.84
CA ASP A 358 20.02 5.47 8.74
C ASP A 358 19.86 5.09 10.22
N ILE A 359 18.74 4.44 10.58
CA ILE A 359 18.51 3.96 11.94
C ILE A 359 19.44 2.79 12.25
N LEU A 360 19.59 1.86 11.32
CA LEU A 360 20.49 0.72 11.50
C LEU A 360 21.94 1.18 11.71
N GLN A 361 22.41 2.14 10.91
CA GLN A 361 23.73 2.76 11.06
C GLN A 361 23.88 3.43 12.43
N TYR A 362 22.85 4.17 12.86
CA TYR A 362 22.87 4.82 14.17
C TYR A 362 22.92 3.81 15.32
N GLN A 363 22.12 2.75 15.27
CA GLN A 363 22.15 1.67 16.26
C GLN A 363 23.50 0.95 16.30
N TYR A 364 24.07 0.65 15.13
CA TYR A 364 25.39 0.02 15.01
C TYR A 364 26.49 0.89 15.62
N ALA A 365 26.46 2.20 15.36
CA ALA A 365 27.39 3.16 15.97
C ALA A 365 27.28 3.21 17.50
N HIS A 366 26.16 2.79 18.08
CA HIS A 366 25.91 2.69 19.52
C HIS A 366 26.03 1.25 20.05
N GLY A 367 26.70 0.36 19.31
CA GLY A 367 27.04 -0.98 19.79
C GLY A 367 26.01 -2.08 19.50
N CYS A 368 24.96 -1.80 18.73
CA CYS A 368 24.07 -2.86 18.24
C CYS A 368 24.85 -3.83 17.35
N LYS A 369 24.74 -5.13 17.63
CA LYS A 369 25.47 -6.17 16.90
C LYS A 369 24.69 -6.57 15.66
N LEU A 370 25.35 -6.52 14.50
CA LEU A 370 24.82 -7.09 13.27
C LEU A 370 25.00 -8.61 13.33
N ASP A 371 23.93 -9.34 13.08
CA ASP A 371 23.96 -10.78 12.86
C ASP A 371 23.29 -11.13 11.52
N LYS A 372 23.45 -12.38 11.09
CA LYS A 372 22.88 -12.88 9.83
C LYS A 372 21.36 -12.71 9.70
N LYS A 373 20.62 -12.57 10.82
CA LYS A 373 19.17 -12.35 10.75
C LYS A 373 18.87 -10.98 10.14
N VAL A 374 19.69 -9.97 10.41
CA VAL A 374 19.55 -8.62 9.81
C VAL A 374 19.51 -8.72 8.28
N ILE A 375 20.45 -9.46 7.68
CA ILE A 375 20.47 -9.73 6.24
C ILE A 375 19.23 -10.53 5.80
N ASN A 376 18.83 -11.55 6.57
CA ASN A 376 17.69 -12.39 6.23
C ASN A 376 16.37 -11.60 6.17
N TYR A 377 16.14 -10.67 7.10
CA TYR A 377 14.95 -9.81 7.11
C TYR A 377 15.00 -8.73 6.01
N ALA A 378 16.17 -8.16 5.75
CA ALA A 378 16.36 -7.25 4.62
C ALA A 378 16.10 -7.97 3.29
N ALA A 379 16.53 -9.23 3.15
CA ALA A 379 16.28 -10.05 1.97
C ALA A 379 14.80 -10.40 1.80
N THR A 380 14.09 -10.68 2.91
CA THR A 380 12.63 -10.89 2.88
C THR A 380 11.89 -9.72 2.26
N ASN A 381 12.26 -8.47 2.59
CA ASN A 381 11.56 -7.27 2.11
C ASN A 381 12.24 -6.54 0.94
N GLY A 382 13.29 -7.14 0.37
CA GLY A 382 13.95 -6.62 -0.84
C GLY A 382 14.87 -5.42 -0.60
N HIS A 383 15.30 -5.17 0.64
CA HIS A 383 16.13 -4.02 1.02
C HIS A 383 17.62 -4.24 0.73
N LEU A 384 17.97 -4.27 -0.56
CA LEU A 384 19.34 -4.54 -1.03
C LEU A 384 20.41 -3.59 -0.46
N HIS A 385 20.08 -2.30 -0.29
CA HIS A 385 20.98 -1.29 0.27
C HIS A 385 21.41 -1.62 1.69
N ILE A 386 20.53 -2.22 2.50
CA ILE A 386 20.87 -2.72 3.84
C ILE A 386 21.80 -3.93 3.75
N ILE A 387 21.52 -4.88 2.87
CA ILE A 387 22.37 -6.07 2.69
C ILE A 387 23.80 -5.65 2.31
N ILE A 388 23.94 -4.77 1.31
CA ILE A 388 25.25 -4.24 0.89
C ILE A 388 25.98 -3.59 2.06
N TRP A 389 25.29 -2.74 2.82
CA TRP A 389 25.91 -2.07 3.96
C TRP A 389 26.31 -3.04 5.07
N CYS A 390 25.45 -3.99 5.45
CA CYS A 390 25.75 -5.03 6.43
C CYS A 390 26.98 -5.85 6.02
N ARG A 391 27.13 -6.15 4.74
CA ARG A 391 28.29 -6.85 4.19
C ARG A 391 29.58 -6.06 4.27
N LYS A 392 29.53 -4.74 4.02
CA LYS A 392 30.67 -3.85 4.27
C LYS A 392 31.09 -3.80 5.75
N GLN A 393 30.17 -4.06 6.68
CA GLN A 393 30.47 -4.18 8.11
C GLN A 393 30.94 -5.59 8.53
N GLY A 394 31.08 -6.53 7.58
CA GLY A 394 31.50 -7.91 7.85
C GLY A 394 30.41 -8.82 8.41
N CYS A 395 29.12 -8.50 8.21
CA CYS A 395 28.02 -9.33 8.67
C CYS A 395 27.90 -10.62 7.85
N ASP A 396 27.96 -11.78 8.50
CA ASP A 396 27.75 -13.07 7.83
C ASP A 396 26.33 -13.24 7.28
N TRP A 397 26.18 -14.13 6.30
CA TRP A 397 24.89 -14.59 5.75
C TRP A 397 24.78 -16.12 5.82
N ASP A 398 23.58 -16.65 5.60
CA ASP A 398 23.34 -18.09 5.43
C ASP A 398 22.32 -18.37 4.32
N THR A 399 21.99 -19.65 4.10
CA THR A 399 21.08 -20.07 3.03
C THR A 399 19.71 -19.39 3.10
N LYS A 400 19.30 -18.93 4.29
CA LYS A 400 18.02 -18.23 4.49
C LYS A 400 18.00 -16.87 3.82
N ALA A 401 19.13 -16.19 3.64
CA ALA A 401 19.16 -14.91 2.93
C ALA A 401 18.66 -15.09 1.49
N CYS A 402 19.12 -16.12 0.78
CA CYS A 402 18.62 -16.47 -0.56
C CYS A 402 17.17 -16.94 -0.52
N GLN A 403 16.81 -17.83 0.39
CA GLN A 403 15.45 -18.39 0.50
C GLN A 403 14.39 -17.30 0.76
N ASN A 404 14.71 -16.32 1.61
CA ASN A 404 13.77 -15.28 1.99
C ASN A 404 13.40 -14.33 0.85
N THR A 405 14.24 -14.20 -0.18
CA THR A 405 13.93 -13.39 -1.37
C THR A 405 12.71 -13.88 -2.15
N VAL A 406 12.31 -15.15 -1.93
CA VAL A 406 11.30 -15.83 -2.74
C VAL A 406 9.86 -15.42 -2.40
N PHE A 407 9.58 -15.10 -1.12
CA PHE A 407 8.21 -14.80 -0.66
C PHE A 407 7.54 -13.66 -1.41
N TRP A 408 8.31 -12.65 -1.81
CA TRP A 408 7.82 -11.47 -2.52
C TRP A 408 8.49 -11.28 -3.89
N ASN A 409 9.09 -12.34 -4.42
CA ASN A 409 9.79 -12.38 -5.70
C ASN A 409 10.88 -11.29 -5.87
N HIS A 410 11.75 -11.13 -4.86
CA HIS A 410 12.89 -10.21 -4.89
C HIS A 410 14.08 -10.75 -5.70
N LEU A 411 13.85 -11.04 -6.98
CA LEU A 411 14.84 -11.64 -7.88
C LEU A 411 16.12 -10.79 -8.02
N ASN A 412 16.00 -9.46 -7.99
CA ASN A 412 17.14 -8.55 -8.01
C ASN A 412 18.07 -8.75 -6.79
N VAL A 413 17.49 -8.97 -5.61
CA VAL A 413 18.26 -9.26 -4.39
C VAL A 413 18.88 -10.64 -4.47
N LEU A 414 18.14 -11.64 -4.95
CA LEU A 414 18.67 -13.00 -5.13
C LEU A 414 19.86 -13.02 -6.10
N LYS A 415 19.75 -12.33 -7.24
CA LYS A 415 20.84 -12.16 -8.19
C LYS A 415 22.08 -11.58 -7.53
N TRP A 416 21.92 -10.49 -6.79
CA TRP A 416 23.03 -9.84 -6.11
C TRP A 416 23.69 -10.76 -5.05
N LEU A 417 22.88 -11.46 -4.25
CA LEU A 417 23.36 -12.45 -3.26
C LEU A 417 24.17 -13.57 -3.92
N ARG A 418 23.79 -13.95 -5.15
CA ARG A 418 24.45 -14.98 -5.96
C ARG A 418 25.59 -14.47 -6.82
N GLY A 419 25.99 -13.20 -6.69
CA GLY A 419 27.10 -12.64 -7.48
C GLY A 419 26.74 -12.32 -8.93
N VAL A 420 25.46 -12.35 -9.28
CA VAL A 420 24.96 -12.10 -10.64
C VAL A 420 24.45 -10.67 -10.74
N ASP A 421 24.81 -9.97 -11.83
CA ASP A 421 24.33 -8.61 -12.13
C ASP A 421 24.57 -7.58 -11.00
N ARG A 422 25.62 -7.76 -10.16
CA ARG A 422 25.92 -6.84 -9.03
C ARG A 422 26.13 -5.40 -9.49
N ASP A 423 26.73 -5.23 -10.66
CA ASP A 423 26.99 -3.98 -11.36
C ASP A 423 25.73 -3.31 -11.94
N LYS A 424 24.63 -4.06 -12.13
CA LYS A 424 23.39 -3.54 -12.73
C LYS A 424 22.37 -3.04 -11.70
N CYS A 425 22.62 -3.23 -10.41
CA CYS A 425 21.69 -2.83 -9.36
C CYS A 425 21.77 -1.34 -8.97
N GLY A 426 22.73 -0.59 -9.52
CA GLY A 426 22.89 0.86 -9.27
C GLY A 426 23.45 1.21 -7.88
N LEU A 427 23.92 0.21 -7.13
CA LEU A 427 24.54 0.39 -5.81
C LEU A 427 25.98 -0.07 -5.83
N GLU A 428 26.88 0.72 -5.24
CA GLU A 428 28.30 0.40 -5.16
C GLU A 428 28.55 -0.73 -4.15
N SER A 429 29.10 -1.83 -4.65
CA SER A 429 29.45 -3.00 -3.87
C SER A 429 30.78 -3.58 -4.35
N ASP A 430 31.70 -3.77 -3.42
CA ASP A 430 32.97 -4.49 -3.56
C ASP A 430 32.88 -5.97 -3.12
N GLU A 431 31.68 -6.42 -2.74
CA GLU A 431 31.43 -7.81 -2.33
C GLU A 431 31.87 -8.82 -3.40
N THR A 432 32.62 -9.83 -2.98
CA THR A 432 33.12 -10.93 -3.81
C THR A 432 32.59 -12.29 -3.38
N GLU A 433 32.17 -12.44 -2.12
CA GLU A 433 31.63 -13.69 -1.61
C GLU A 433 30.26 -13.98 -2.22
N ILE A 434 29.92 -15.25 -2.33
CA ILE A 434 28.64 -15.72 -2.88
C ILE A 434 27.83 -16.31 -1.73
N CYS A 435 26.64 -15.76 -1.48
CA CYS A 435 25.75 -16.24 -0.42
C CYS A 435 25.30 -17.66 -0.71
N PRO A 436 25.48 -18.64 0.20
CA PRO A 436 25.04 -20.00 -0.04
C PRO A 436 23.53 -20.08 -0.24
N TRP A 437 23.08 -21.15 -0.89
CA TRP A 437 21.67 -21.51 -1.04
C TRP A 437 21.52 -23.02 -1.01
N ASP A 438 20.30 -23.49 -0.77
CA ASP A 438 19.93 -24.90 -0.82
C ASP A 438 18.64 -25.08 -1.63
N ASP A 439 18.23 -26.32 -1.82
CA ASP A 439 17.08 -26.70 -2.61
C ASP A 439 15.73 -26.24 -2.01
N ASN A 440 15.70 -25.67 -0.79
CA ASN A 440 14.49 -25.03 -0.25
C ASN A 440 14.09 -23.80 -1.06
N ILE A 441 15.00 -23.20 -1.84
CA ILE A 441 14.65 -22.11 -2.75
C ILE A 441 13.61 -22.56 -3.80
N PHE A 442 13.70 -23.81 -4.27
CA PHE A 442 12.74 -24.39 -5.20
C PHE A 442 11.40 -24.64 -4.52
N LEU A 443 11.41 -25.21 -3.31
CA LEU A 443 10.18 -25.48 -2.56
C LEU A 443 9.41 -24.18 -2.28
N SER A 444 10.14 -23.13 -1.90
CA SER A 444 9.56 -21.80 -1.66
C SER A 444 9.02 -21.19 -2.96
N ALA A 445 9.77 -21.32 -4.07
CA ALA A 445 9.35 -20.76 -5.36
C ALA A 445 8.10 -21.45 -5.92
N ILE A 446 7.95 -22.75 -5.69
CA ILE A 446 6.75 -23.53 -6.05
C ILE A 446 5.55 -23.08 -5.21
N GLN A 447 5.74 -22.90 -3.90
CA GLN A 447 4.67 -22.44 -3.00
C GLN A 447 4.17 -21.03 -3.34
N THR A 448 5.04 -20.15 -3.83
CA THR A 448 4.73 -18.75 -4.15
C THR A 448 4.46 -18.51 -5.63
N ASP A 449 4.36 -19.57 -6.44
CA ASP A 449 4.20 -19.50 -7.90
C ASP A 449 5.26 -18.63 -8.62
N SER A 450 6.48 -18.54 -8.07
CA SER A 450 7.56 -17.67 -8.56
C SER A 450 8.43 -18.33 -9.63
N ILE A 451 7.92 -18.38 -10.87
CA ILE A 451 8.59 -19.02 -12.02
C ILE A 451 9.96 -18.39 -12.33
N ASP A 452 10.10 -17.06 -12.21
CA ASP A 452 11.37 -16.38 -12.54
C ASP A 452 12.51 -16.80 -11.61
N ILE A 453 12.21 -16.94 -10.30
CA ILE A 453 13.17 -17.43 -9.31
C ILE A 453 13.49 -18.90 -9.54
N LEU A 454 12.50 -19.72 -9.85
CA LEU A 454 12.70 -21.13 -10.19
C LEU A 454 13.64 -21.26 -11.41
N ALA A 455 13.36 -20.51 -12.48
CA ALA A 455 14.18 -20.49 -13.69
C ALA A 455 15.60 -19.99 -13.41
N PHE A 456 15.73 -18.95 -12.58
CA PHE A 456 17.03 -18.41 -12.17
C PHE A 456 17.84 -19.42 -11.36
N ALA A 457 17.23 -20.07 -10.36
CA ALA A 457 17.90 -21.05 -9.51
C ALA A 457 18.38 -22.27 -10.30
N LEU A 458 17.55 -22.79 -11.21
CA LEU A 458 17.93 -23.85 -12.16
C LEU A 458 19.15 -23.43 -13.01
N SER A 459 19.09 -22.24 -13.60
CA SER A 459 20.13 -21.76 -14.53
C SER A 459 21.46 -21.40 -13.86
N ASN A 460 21.50 -21.27 -12.54
CA ASN A 460 22.65 -20.77 -11.80
C ASN A 460 23.22 -21.79 -10.79
N GLY A 461 22.88 -23.06 -10.94
CA GLY A 461 23.54 -24.17 -10.24
C GLY A 461 23.05 -24.41 -8.82
N CYS A 462 21.79 -24.08 -8.50
CA CYS A 462 21.16 -24.60 -7.30
C CYS A 462 20.82 -26.07 -7.49
N GLU A 463 21.12 -26.92 -6.51
CA GLU A 463 20.83 -28.35 -6.58
C GLU A 463 19.31 -28.59 -6.62
N PHE A 464 18.84 -29.23 -7.69
CA PHE A 464 17.44 -29.60 -7.85
C PHE A 464 17.25 -31.06 -7.46
N THR A 465 16.68 -31.29 -6.28
CA THR A 465 16.58 -32.64 -5.70
C THR A 465 15.29 -33.35 -6.12
N PRO A 466 15.20 -34.68 -5.95
CA PRO A 466 13.98 -35.43 -6.27
C PRO A 466 12.71 -34.91 -5.54
N ARG A 467 12.86 -34.40 -4.31
CA ARG A 467 11.74 -33.77 -3.59
C ARG A 467 11.25 -32.48 -4.27
N CYS A 468 12.14 -31.71 -4.90
CA CYS A 468 11.76 -30.53 -5.68
C CYS A 468 10.97 -30.95 -6.92
N TYR A 469 11.42 -31.99 -7.62
CA TYR A 469 10.68 -32.54 -8.77
C TYR A 469 9.28 -32.99 -8.38
N GLU A 470 9.14 -33.78 -7.31
CA GLU A 470 7.83 -34.19 -6.79
C GLU A 470 6.93 -33.00 -6.42
N ALA A 471 7.50 -31.95 -5.80
CA ALA A 471 6.76 -30.75 -5.43
C ALA A 471 6.25 -30.00 -6.67
N VAL A 472 7.05 -29.88 -7.73
CA VAL A 472 6.64 -29.25 -9.00
C VAL A 472 5.48 -30.03 -9.62
N ILE A 473 5.57 -31.37 -9.69
CA ILE A 473 4.48 -32.19 -10.25
C ILE A 473 3.21 -32.07 -9.40
N LYS A 474 3.33 -32.11 -8.06
CA LYS A 474 2.19 -31.96 -7.13
C LYS A 474 1.53 -30.59 -7.20
N SER A 475 2.26 -29.53 -7.55
CA SER A 475 1.68 -28.19 -7.72
C SER A 475 0.66 -28.12 -8.86
N GLY A 476 0.77 -29.00 -9.86
CA GLY A 476 -0.07 -28.95 -11.07
C GLY A 476 0.16 -27.71 -11.94
N ASN A 477 1.17 -26.89 -11.63
CA ASN A 477 1.48 -25.67 -12.38
C ASN A 477 2.23 -26.01 -13.68
N THR A 478 1.50 -26.02 -14.80
CA THR A 478 2.02 -26.39 -16.13
C THR A 478 3.23 -25.56 -16.55
N ASP A 479 3.28 -24.28 -16.19
CA ASP A 479 4.39 -23.40 -16.57
C ASP A 479 5.67 -23.75 -15.80
N MET A 480 5.55 -24.10 -14.51
CA MET A 480 6.68 -24.60 -13.72
C MET A 480 7.16 -25.97 -14.21
N ILE A 481 6.24 -26.88 -14.51
CA ILE A 481 6.57 -28.19 -15.08
C ILE A 481 7.34 -28.00 -16.38
N ASN A 482 6.81 -27.20 -17.31
CA ASN A 482 7.48 -26.89 -18.58
C ASN A 482 8.85 -26.22 -18.36
N CYS A 483 8.99 -25.36 -17.36
CA CYS A 483 10.27 -24.71 -17.03
C CYS A 483 11.34 -25.75 -16.63
N VAL A 484 10.99 -26.67 -15.73
CA VAL A 484 11.88 -27.75 -15.27
C VAL A 484 12.20 -28.73 -16.41
N THR A 485 11.17 -29.22 -17.11
CA THR A 485 11.24 -30.12 -18.27
C THR A 485 12.17 -29.55 -19.34
N LYS A 486 12.00 -28.28 -19.71
CA LYS A 486 12.87 -27.58 -20.67
C LYS A 486 14.32 -27.46 -20.19
N HIS A 487 14.54 -27.22 -18.90
CA HIS A 487 15.89 -27.06 -18.37
C HIS A 487 16.67 -28.39 -18.36
N TYR A 488 15.99 -29.50 -18.03
CA TYR A 488 16.60 -30.83 -17.96
C TYR A 488 16.51 -31.63 -19.27
N ASN A 489 15.88 -31.10 -20.32
CA ASN A 489 15.62 -31.80 -21.60
C ASN A 489 14.95 -33.18 -21.41
N ILE A 490 14.07 -33.27 -20.41
CA ILE A 490 13.13 -34.38 -20.20
C ILE A 490 11.83 -33.99 -20.91
#